data_AF-A0A1H3MT73-F1
#
_entry.id   AF-A0A1H3MT73-F1
#
_cell.length_a   1.000
_cell.length_b   1.000
_cell.length_c   1.000
_cell.angle_alpha   90.00
_cell.angle_beta   90.00
_cell.angle_gamma   90.00
#
_symmetry.space_group_name_H-M   'P 1'
#
loop_
_entity.id
_entity.type
_entity.pdbx_description
1 polymer ?
#
loop_
_entity_poly.entity_id
_entity_poly.type
_entity_poly.pdbx_seq_one_letter_code
_entity_poly.pdbx_strand_id
1 'polypeptide(L)'
;MSRHEHELSKPLADAVRAVQAAPADAADAVQARLLERLRAQPRPAAGARRPALPRWLAAGAVAALAIVAVLALPLLPGGGDAFAAVQQRLREAAVLDLQVVQRIDGRVLQTSRTVVDRRGVLRTDVGAQLSVIVDPPRRRVLTLLHDSREALVVPLSAQAAAAAGDLGWLRELREFKGRAERLPDQRDRDGRAVQRWSLRLGGTPAQVWADAAGLPLRVRRAGPGGLQIDYRFTLDPPLAPGWLSSEPPAGYAPVRAQR
;
A
#
# COMPACT_ATOMS: atom_id res chain seq x y z
N MET A 1 14.01 21.81 -36.37
CA MET A 1 13.67 21.91 -34.94
C MET A 1 12.27 21.33 -34.74
N SER A 2 12.16 20.06 -34.35
CA SER A 2 10.85 19.40 -34.17
C SER A 2 10.66 19.03 -32.70
N ARG A 3 9.83 19.80 -32.00
CA ARG A 3 9.32 19.49 -30.66
C ARG A 3 8.24 18.41 -30.82
N HIS A 4 8.56 17.16 -30.49
CA HIS A 4 7.53 16.16 -30.22
C HIS A 4 7.11 16.30 -28.75
N GLU A 5 6.18 17.21 -28.50
CA GLU A 5 5.45 17.30 -27.24
C GLU A 5 4.62 16.01 -27.11
N HIS A 6 5.11 15.06 -26.29
CA HIS A 6 4.37 13.85 -26.00
C HIS A 6 3.24 14.22 -25.02
N GLU A 7 2.04 14.39 -25.57
CA GLU A 7 0.81 14.53 -24.79
C GLU A 7 0.65 13.32 -23.87
N LEU A 8 0.13 13.57 -22.66
CA LEU A 8 -0.24 12.49 -21.73
C LEU A 8 -1.14 11.50 -22.47
N SER A 9 -0.82 10.21 -22.43
CA SER A 9 -1.77 9.20 -22.87
C SER A 9 -3.10 9.43 -22.14
N LYS A 10 -4.23 9.35 -22.85
CA LYS A 10 -5.56 9.60 -22.29
C LYS A 10 -5.78 8.91 -20.92
N PRO A 11 -5.35 7.65 -20.71
CA PRO A 11 -5.46 7.00 -19.40
C PRO A 11 -4.65 7.69 -18.29
N LEU A 12 -3.44 8.16 -18.58
CA LEU A 12 -2.60 8.88 -17.63
C LEU A 12 -3.12 10.29 -17.38
N ALA A 13 -3.62 10.99 -18.40
CA ALA A 13 -4.28 12.28 -18.25
C ALA A 13 -5.52 12.19 -17.34
N ASP A 14 -6.30 11.12 -17.47
CA ASP A 14 -7.49 10.88 -16.63
C ASP A 14 -7.11 10.50 -15.20
N ALA A 15 -6.07 9.69 -15.02
CA ALA A 15 -5.53 9.34 -13.71
C ALA A 15 -4.93 10.55 -12.98
N VAL A 16 -4.17 11.40 -13.69
CA VAL A 16 -3.61 12.65 -13.16
C VAL A 16 -4.72 13.63 -12.77
N ARG A 17 -5.73 13.80 -13.64
CA ARG A 17 -6.89 14.63 -13.32
C ARG A 17 -7.67 14.09 -12.11
N ALA A 18 -7.83 12.78 -11.99
CA ALA A 18 -8.49 12.17 -10.83
C ALA A 18 -7.73 12.39 -9.52
N VAL A 19 -6.39 12.33 -9.54
CA VAL A 19 -5.55 12.58 -8.36
C VAL A 19 -5.48 14.06 -8.01
N GLN A 20 -5.44 14.96 -9.01
CA GLN A 20 -5.39 16.40 -8.78
C GLN A 20 -6.73 17.01 -8.35
N ALA A 21 -7.85 16.40 -8.76
CA ALA A 21 -9.20 16.90 -8.48
C ALA A 21 -9.83 16.32 -7.20
N ALA A 22 -9.18 15.36 -6.53
CA ALA A 22 -9.75 14.71 -5.35
C ALA A 22 -9.37 15.45 -4.05
N PRO A 23 -10.32 16.13 -3.38
CA PRO A 23 -10.13 16.48 -1.98
C PRO A 23 -10.06 15.19 -1.13
N ALA A 24 -9.42 15.23 0.04
CA ALA A 24 -9.08 14.04 0.84
C ALA A 24 -10.30 13.18 1.24
N ASP A 25 -11.47 13.81 1.35
CA ASP A 25 -12.80 13.23 1.60
C ASP A 25 -13.44 12.61 0.34
N ALA A 26 -13.02 13.00 -0.86
CA ALA A 26 -13.46 12.38 -2.11
C ALA A 26 -12.82 11.02 -2.38
N ALA A 27 -11.66 10.72 -1.78
CA ALA A 27 -11.01 9.41 -1.89
C ALA A 27 -11.92 8.31 -1.32
N ASP A 28 -12.54 8.56 -0.17
CA ASP A 28 -13.50 7.65 0.46
C ASP A 28 -14.77 7.47 -0.39
N ALA A 29 -15.27 8.53 -1.03
CA ALA A 29 -16.43 8.46 -1.90
C ALA A 29 -16.12 7.74 -3.24
N VAL A 30 -14.94 7.94 -3.81
CA VAL A 30 -14.45 7.24 -5.00
C VAL A 30 -14.23 5.77 -4.68
N GLN A 31 -13.65 5.46 -3.53
CA GLN A 31 -13.49 4.11 -3.03
C GLN A 31 -14.86 3.45 -2.76
N ALA A 32 -15.79 4.13 -2.10
CA ALA A 32 -17.15 3.64 -1.89
C ALA A 32 -17.87 3.32 -3.21
N ARG A 33 -17.79 4.22 -4.20
CA ARG A 33 -18.34 4.01 -5.55
C ARG A 33 -17.66 2.88 -6.32
N LEU A 34 -16.36 2.65 -6.11
CA LEU A 34 -15.65 1.50 -6.67
C LEU A 34 -16.14 0.21 -6.01
N LEU A 35 -16.28 0.20 -4.68
CA LEU A 35 -16.78 -0.94 -3.92
C LEU A 35 -18.23 -1.30 -4.28
N GLU A 36 -19.10 -0.31 -4.46
CA GLU A 36 -20.47 -0.53 -4.96
C GLU A 36 -20.49 -1.14 -6.35
N ARG A 37 -19.63 -0.66 -7.26
CA ARG A 37 -19.51 -1.22 -8.61
C ARG A 37 -18.98 -2.65 -8.62
N LEU A 38 -18.02 -2.96 -7.75
CA LEU A 38 -17.48 -4.33 -7.60
C LEU A 38 -18.52 -5.29 -7.03
N ARG A 39 -19.43 -4.80 -6.17
CA ARG A 39 -20.58 -5.59 -5.67
C ARG A 39 -21.66 -5.81 -6.72
N ALA A 40 -21.88 -4.82 -7.58
CA ALA A 40 -22.89 -4.86 -8.64
C ALA A 40 -22.48 -5.72 -9.86
N GLN A 41 -21.21 -6.12 -9.98
CA GLN A 41 -20.77 -6.98 -11.09
C GLN A 41 -21.28 -8.43 -10.94
N PRO A 42 -21.92 -9.00 -11.98
CA PRO A 42 -22.38 -10.39 -11.97
C PRO A 42 -21.22 -11.37 -11.75
N ARG A 43 -21.46 -12.44 -10.98
CA ARG A 43 -20.51 -13.54 -10.77
C ARG A 43 -20.04 -14.09 -12.12
N PRO A 44 -18.74 -14.11 -12.46
CA PRO A 44 -18.27 -14.93 -13.56
C PRO A 44 -18.39 -16.40 -13.17
N ALA A 45 -18.97 -17.21 -14.07
CA ALA A 45 -19.08 -18.65 -13.89
C ALA A 45 -17.70 -19.31 -13.75
N ALA A 46 -17.60 -20.31 -12.87
CA ALA A 46 -16.37 -21.07 -12.66
C ALA A 46 -15.94 -21.73 -13.97
N GLY A 47 -14.78 -21.33 -14.50
CA GLY A 47 -14.19 -21.90 -15.73
C GLY A 47 -13.94 -20.91 -16.87
N ALA A 48 -14.39 -19.66 -16.78
CA ALA A 48 -14.08 -18.67 -17.80
C ALA A 48 -12.61 -18.21 -17.72
N ARG A 49 -11.87 -18.33 -18.83
CA ARG A 49 -10.55 -17.68 -19.03
C ARG A 49 -10.66 -16.23 -18.58
N ARG A 50 -9.79 -15.80 -17.65
CA ARG A 50 -9.73 -14.40 -17.16
C ARG A 50 -9.74 -13.46 -18.38
N PRO A 51 -10.82 -12.68 -18.61
CA PRO A 51 -10.75 -11.65 -19.62
C PRO A 51 -9.71 -10.62 -19.16
N ALA A 52 -8.84 -10.19 -20.07
CA ALA A 52 -7.98 -9.05 -19.83
C ALA A 52 -8.86 -7.90 -19.33
N LEU A 53 -8.57 -7.40 -18.12
CA LEU A 53 -9.33 -6.29 -17.55
C LEU A 53 -9.32 -5.15 -18.57
N PRO A 54 -10.50 -4.64 -18.98
CA PRO A 54 -10.56 -3.61 -19.99
C PRO A 54 -9.84 -2.36 -19.49
N ARG A 55 -9.08 -1.71 -20.38
CA ARG A 55 -8.16 -0.58 -20.10
C ARG A 55 -8.76 0.57 -19.27
N TRP A 56 -10.08 0.71 -19.22
CA TRP A 56 -10.78 1.72 -18.43
C TRP A 56 -10.90 1.39 -16.92
N LEU A 57 -10.77 0.12 -16.51
CA LEU A 57 -10.71 -0.26 -15.09
C LEU A 57 -9.31 -0.04 -14.49
N ALA A 58 -8.27 0.01 -15.31
CA ALA A 58 -6.92 0.38 -14.86
C ALA A 58 -6.82 1.87 -14.48
N ALA A 59 -7.61 2.75 -15.10
CA ALA A 59 -7.66 4.17 -14.78
C ALA A 59 -8.33 4.46 -13.43
N GLY A 60 -9.30 3.63 -13.00
CA GLY A 60 -9.96 3.75 -11.70
C GLY A 60 -9.11 3.27 -10.51
N ALA A 61 -8.13 2.40 -10.75
CA ALA A 61 -7.23 1.90 -9.71
C ALA A 61 -6.19 2.95 -9.27
N VAL A 62 -6.01 4.03 -10.02
CA VAL A 62 -4.99 5.07 -9.73
C VAL A 62 -5.41 6.00 -8.59
N ALA A 63 -6.71 6.12 -8.30
CA ALA A 63 -7.21 7.05 -7.29
C ALA A 63 -7.00 6.58 -5.82
N ALA A 64 -6.61 5.33 -5.59
CA ALA A 64 -6.53 4.74 -4.24
C ALA A 64 -5.12 4.26 -3.84
N LEU A 65 -4.07 4.78 -4.47
CA LEU A 65 -2.70 4.52 -4.03
C LEU A 65 -2.26 5.61 -3.06
N ALA A 66 -2.51 5.33 -1.79
CA ALA A 66 -2.17 6.16 -0.64
C ALA A 66 -0.65 6.29 -0.45
N ILE A 67 -0.18 7.52 -0.35
CA ILE A 67 1.22 7.97 -0.36
C ILE A 67 1.63 8.51 1.04
N VAL A 68 2.20 7.69 1.91
CA VAL A 68 2.57 8.15 3.27
C VAL A 68 3.77 9.09 3.30
N ALA A 69 3.66 10.19 4.05
CA ALA A 69 4.79 11.00 4.52
C ALA A 69 5.26 10.62 5.94
N VAL A 70 6.58 10.49 6.08
CA VAL A 70 7.31 10.24 7.31
C VAL A 70 7.68 11.58 7.95
N LEU A 71 7.25 11.80 9.20
CA LEU A 71 7.71 12.90 10.05
C LEU A 71 8.14 12.28 11.39
N ALA A 72 9.40 12.53 11.74
CA ALA A 72 10.14 11.98 12.87
C ALA A 72 9.85 12.74 14.17
N LEU A 73 9.74 12.02 15.30
CA LEU A 73 9.85 12.53 16.69
C LEU A 73 10.10 11.36 17.66
N PRO A 74 10.62 11.62 18.88
CA PRO A 74 11.50 10.69 19.61
C PRO A 74 10.77 9.68 20.50
N LEU A 75 11.54 8.61 20.78
CA LEU A 75 11.18 7.33 21.41
C LEU A 75 11.00 7.43 22.93
N LEU A 76 9.99 6.71 23.45
CA LEU A 76 9.86 6.31 24.87
C LEU A 76 9.33 4.86 24.98
N PRO A 77 9.56 4.12 26.09
CA PRO A 77 9.65 2.65 26.12
C PRO A 77 8.31 1.90 26.26
N GLY A 78 8.39 0.58 26.07
CA GLY A 78 7.31 -0.35 25.69
C GLY A 78 6.59 -1.09 26.82
N GLY A 79 5.76 -2.07 26.42
CA GLY A 79 5.02 -2.95 27.32
C GLY A 79 4.72 -4.32 26.70
N GLY A 80 5.08 -5.39 27.43
CA GLY A 80 4.65 -6.79 27.24
C GLY A 80 5.58 -7.66 26.37
N ASP A 81 6.46 -8.44 27.01
CA ASP A 81 7.63 -9.17 26.47
C ASP A 81 7.54 -9.73 25.04
N ALA A 82 6.46 -10.44 24.68
CA ALA A 82 6.35 -11.06 23.36
C ALA A 82 5.84 -10.10 22.26
N PHE A 83 4.87 -9.24 22.58
CA PHE A 83 4.40 -8.23 21.63
C PHE A 83 5.44 -7.11 21.44
N ALA A 84 6.15 -6.76 22.51
CA ALA A 84 7.28 -5.84 22.47
C ALA A 84 8.37 -6.32 21.51
N ALA A 85 8.64 -7.62 21.45
CA ALA A 85 9.55 -8.21 20.46
C ALA A 85 9.06 -7.97 19.03
N VAL A 86 7.75 -8.10 18.75
CA VAL A 86 7.18 -7.77 17.44
C VAL A 86 7.43 -6.31 17.08
N GLN A 87 7.15 -5.40 18.01
CA GLN A 87 7.38 -3.97 17.80
C GLN A 87 8.87 -3.67 17.59
N GLN A 88 9.76 -4.33 18.36
CA GLN A 88 11.21 -4.23 18.23
C GLN A 88 11.65 -4.63 16.82
N ARG A 89 11.25 -5.80 16.33
CA ARG A 89 11.57 -6.27 14.97
C ARG A 89 11.09 -5.29 13.89
N LEU A 90 9.88 -4.74 14.04
CA LEU A 90 9.34 -3.76 13.09
C LEU A 90 10.09 -2.41 13.11
N ARG A 91 10.64 -2.01 14.26
CA ARG A 91 11.47 -0.80 14.40
C ARG A 91 12.88 -1.02 13.84
N GLU A 92 13.43 -2.21 14.08
CA GLU A 92 14.79 -2.57 13.66
C GLU A 92 14.90 -2.93 12.19
N ALA A 93 13.81 -3.22 11.47
CA ALA A 93 13.87 -3.53 10.04
C ALA A 93 14.46 -2.36 9.22
N ALA A 94 15.42 -2.66 8.35
CA ALA A 94 15.93 -1.76 7.32
C ALA A 94 14.92 -1.56 6.18
N VAL A 95 14.26 -2.67 5.82
CA VAL A 95 13.26 -2.75 4.77
C VAL A 95 12.08 -3.56 5.29
N LEU A 96 10.88 -3.04 5.07
CA LEU A 96 9.65 -3.81 5.22
C LEU A 96 9.06 -4.06 3.84
N ASP A 97 8.81 -5.32 3.53
CA ASP A 97 8.06 -5.75 2.36
C ASP A 97 6.72 -6.32 2.81
N LEU A 98 5.65 -5.75 2.27
CA LEU A 98 4.28 -5.98 2.65
C LEU A 98 3.53 -6.50 1.44
N GLN A 99 3.08 -7.76 1.50
CA GLN A 99 2.03 -8.20 0.60
C GLN A 99 0.68 -7.81 1.19
N VAL A 100 -0.05 -6.94 0.51
CA VAL A 100 -1.35 -6.44 0.93
C VAL A 100 -2.43 -7.17 0.12
N VAL A 101 -3.37 -7.79 0.81
CA VAL A 101 -4.50 -8.47 0.19
C VAL A 101 -5.79 -7.90 0.74
N GLN A 102 -6.55 -7.24 -0.12
CA GLN A 102 -7.85 -6.66 0.20
C GLN A 102 -8.96 -7.64 -0.14
N ARG A 103 -9.90 -7.83 0.78
CA ARG A 103 -11.04 -8.74 0.63
C ARG A 103 -12.36 -8.08 1.02
N ILE A 104 -13.43 -8.43 0.33
CA ILE A 104 -14.81 -8.18 0.76
C ILE A 104 -15.57 -9.49 0.64
N ASP A 105 -16.34 -9.85 1.66
CA ASP A 105 -17.13 -11.09 1.73
C ASP A 105 -16.29 -12.35 1.35
N GLY A 106 -15.04 -12.37 1.82
CA GLY A 106 -14.07 -13.44 1.55
C GLY A 106 -13.42 -13.43 0.16
N ARG A 107 -13.89 -12.59 -0.79
CA ARG A 107 -13.33 -12.49 -2.14
C ARG A 107 -12.17 -11.52 -2.18
N VAL A 108 -11.06 -11.91 -2.80
CA VAL A 108 -9.92 -11.02 -3.04
C VAL A 108 -10.30 -10.00 -4.11
N LEU A 109 -10.28 -8.72 -3.75
CA LEU A 109 -10.52 -7.61 -4.67
C LEU A 109 -9.22 -7.17 -5.34
N GLN A 110 -8.17 -7.02 -4.53
CA GLN A 110 -6.90 -6.49 -4.97
C GLN A 110 -5.76 -7.11 -4.17
N THR A 111 -4.63 -7.31 -4.83
CA THR A 111 -3.36 -7.63 -4.19
C THR A 111 -2.33 -6.62 -4.65
N SER A 112 -1.59 -6.06 -3.71
CA SER A 112 -0.45 -5.19 -3.98
C SER A 112 0.75 -5.63 -3.16
N ARG A 113 1.92 -5.18 -3.58
CA ARG A 113 3.16 -5.31 -2.81
C ARG A 113 3.64 -3.91 -2.48
N THR A 114 3.87 -3.64 -1.21
CA THR A 114 4.43 -2.37 -0.75
C THR A 114 5.75 -2.62 -0.05
N VAL A 115 6.82 -2.01 -0.55
CA VAL A 115 8.14 -2.05 0.07
C VAL A 115 8.43 -0.66 0.62
N VAL A 116 8.93 -0.56 1.85
CA VAL A 116 9.34 0.71 2.48
C VAL A 116 10.69 0.55 3.16
N ASP A 117 11.59 1.52 2.95
CA ASP A 117 12.89 1.57 3.62
C ASP A 117 12.88 2.49 4.87
N ARG A 118 13.97 2.49 5.64
CA ARG A 118 14.12 3.37 6.82
C ARG A 118 14.09 4.87 6.50
N ARG A 119 14.35 5.27 5.26
CA ARG A 119 14.26 6.69 4.85
C ARG A 119 12.81 7.09 4.55
N GLY A 120 11.88 6.14 4.58
CA GLY A 120 10.49 6.36 4.23
C GLY A 120 10.23 6.34 2.73
N VAL A 121 11.22 5.94 1.91
CA VAL A 121 10.98 5.73 0.49
C VAL A 121 10.15 4.46 0.36
N LEU A 122 9.00 4.59 -0.28
CA LEU A 122 8.08 3.46 -0.47
C LEU A 122 7.83 3.23 -1.95
N ARG A 123 7.67 1.97 -2.32
CA ARG A 123 7.20 1.55 -3.62
C ARG A 123 6.00 0.64 -3.44
N THR A 124 4.89 0.97 -4.08
CA THR A 124 3.74 0.08 -4.17
C THR A 124 3.55 -0.37 -5.60
N ASP A 125 3.56 -1.69 -5.80
CA ASP A 125 3.24 -2.34 -7.06
C ASP A 125 1.81 -2.89 -7.00
N VAL A 126 0.98 -2.50 -7.97
CA VAL A 126 -0.38 -3.03 -8.14
C VAL A 126 -0.41 -3.92 -9.37
N GLY A 127 -0.33 -5.23 -9.11
CA GLY A 127 -0.17 -6.22 -10.18
C GLY A 127 1.08 -5.97 -11.01
N ALA A 128 0.99 -6.22 -12.31
CA ALA A 128 2.08 -5.98 -13.27
C ALA A 128 1.93 -4.67 -14.04
N GLN A 129 0.97 -3.82 -13.67
CA GLN A 129 0.52 -2.69 -14.50
C GLN A 129 1.09 -1.35 -14.05
N LEU A 130 1.25 -1.18 -12.73
CA LEU A 130 1.48 0.11 -12.09
C LEU A 130 2.45 -0.03 -10.92
N SER A 131 3.45 0.85 -10.88
CA SER A 131 4.23 1.14 -9.68
C SER A 131 4.06 2.60 -9.28
N VAL A 132 3.93 2.84 -7.98
CA VAL A 132 4.01 4.19 -7.39
C VAL A 132 5.17 4.21 -6.39
N ILE A 133 6.12 5.11 -6.61
CA ILE A 133 7.26 5.33 -5.73
C ILE A 133 7.09 6.70 -5.09
N VAL A 134 7.04 6.74 -3.77
CA VAL A 134 7.06 7.98 -2.99
C VAL A 134 8.45 8.13 -2.42
N ASP A 135 9.08 9.26 -2.69
CA ASP A 135 10.39 9.62 -2.17
C ASP A 135 10.27 10.91 -1.35
N PRO A 136 9.92 10.81 -0.06
CA PRO A 136 9.84 11.98 0.82
C PRO A 136 11.16 12.76 0.89
N PRO A 137 12.35 12.13 1.01
CA PRO A 137 13.63 12.85 0.95
C PRO A 137 13.79 13.74 -0.28
N ARG A 138 13.35 13.28 -1.46
CA ARG A 138 13.38 14.06 -2.71
C ARG A 138 12.10 14.84 -3.00
N ARG A 139 11.12 14.82 -2.09
CA ARG A 139 9.81 15.48 -2.21
C ARG A 139 9.13 15.23 -3.56
N ARG A 140 9.12 13.97 -4.03
CA ARG A 140 8.50 13.61 -5.30
C ARG A 140 7.79 12.27 -5.24
N VAL A 141 6.87 12.11 -6.18
CA VAL A 141 6.19 10.85 -6.47
C VAL A 141 6.50 10.50 -7.92
N LEU A 142 6.95 9.27 -8.14
CA LEU A 142 7.12 8.67 -9.45
C LEU A 142 6.02 7.62 -9.66
N THR A 143 5.24 7.79 -10.70
CA THR A 143 4.25 6.81 -11.16
C THR A 143 4.75 6.18 -12.45
N LEU A 144 4.79 4.85 -12.49
CA LEU A 144 5.21 4.05 -13.64
C LEU A 144 4.03 3.26 -14.19
N LEU A 145 3.70 3.48 -15.46
CA LEU A 145 2.79 2.63 -16.22
C LEU A 145 3.61 1.63 -17.02
N HIS A 146 3.56 0.36 -16.66
CA HIS A 146 4.45 -0.65 -17.23
C HIS A 146 4.08 -1.02 -18.67
N ASP A 147 2.79 -1.07 -19.00
CA ASP A 147 2.32 -1.43 -20.35
C ASP A 147 2.72 -0.40 -21.41
N SER A 148 2.58 0.89 -21.11
CA SER A 148 2.97 1.99 -22.01
C SER A 148 4.42 2.43 -21.84
N ARG A 149 5.11 1.94 -20.80
CA ARG A 149 6.42 2.43 -20.36
C ARG A 149 6.44 3.95 -20.18
N GLU A 150 5.44 4.47 -19.50
CA GLU A 150 5.34 5.90 -19.19
C GLU A 150 5.72 6.17 -17.74
N ALA A 151 6.47 7.24 -17.51
CA ALA A 151 6.88 7.70 -16.20
C ALA A 151 6.38 9.11 -15.95
N LEU A 152 5.59 9.28 -14.90
CA LEU A 152 5.14 10.58 -14.44
C LEU A 152 5.85 10.91 -13.13
N VAL A 153 6.50 12.06 -13.08
CA VAL A 153 7.09 12.60 -11.84
C VAL A 153 6.32 13.85 -11.45
N VAL A 154 5.78 13.85 -10.24
CA VAL A 154 5.10 15.03 -9.67
C VAL A 154 5.72 15.42 -8.33
N PRO A 155 5.72 16.70 -7.96
CA PRO A 155 6.09 17.13 -6.62
C PRO A 155 5.17 16.50 -5.58
N LEU A 156 5.74 16.06 -4.45
CA LEU A 156 4.96 15.61 -3.30
C LEU A 156 4.43 16.85 -2.57
N SER A 157 3.14 17.13 -2.70
CA SER A 157 2.51 18.23 -1.97
C SER A 157 2.22 17.84 -0.52
N ALA A 158 2.17 18.82 0.40
CA ALA A 158 1.86 18.59 1.81
C ALA A 158 0.45 18.00 2.01
N GLN A 159 -0.49 18.32 1.13
CA GLN A 159 -1.86 17.84 1.17
C GLN A 159 -2.00 16.42 0.60
N ALA A 160 -1.27 16.10 -0.48
CA ALA A 160 -1.12 14.75 -1.00
C ALA A 160 -0.27 13.85 -0.09
N ALA A 161 0.49 14.42 0.84
CA ALA A 161 1.18 13.70 1.91
C ALA A 161 0.28 13.41 3.13
N ALA A 162 -0.76 14.25 3.34
CA ALA A 162 -1.69 14.15 4.47
C ALA A 162 -2.93 13.30 4.16
N ALA A 163 -3.47 13.37 2.94
CA ALA A 163 -4.65 12.62 2.46
C ALA A 163 -4.41 11.11 2.24
N ALA A 164 -3.26 10.61 2.69
CA ALA A 164 -2.55 9.55 2.00
C ALA A 164 -2.28 8.39 2.94
N GLY A 165 -3.37 7.87 3.50
CA GLY A 165 -3.37 6.89 4.57
C GLY A 165 -3.70 5.48 4.10
N ASP A 166 -2.70 4.61 4.03
CA ASP A 166 -2.91 3.19 4.38
C ASP A 166 -1.72 2.55 5.12
N LEU A 167 -0.69 3.31 5.53
CA LEU A 167 0.39 2.80 6.40
C LEU A 167 0.62 3.64 7.66
N GLY A 168 -0.23 4.64 7.97
CA GLY A 168 -0.17 5.35 9.25
C GLY A 168 -0.27 4.40 10.45
N TRP A 169 -1.09 3.34 10.31
CA TRP A 169 -1.23 2.28 11.31
C TRP A 169 0.07 1.50 11.56
N LEU A 170 1.01 1.46 10.61
CA LEU A 170 2.28 0.74 10.78
C LEU A 170 3.18 1.47 11.77
N ARG A 171 3.17 2.81 11.74
CA ARG A 171 3.82 3.65 12.75
C ARG A 171 3.18 3.43 14.11
N GLU A 172 1.86 3.50 14.15
CA GLU A 172 1.10 3.25 15.38
C GLU A 172 1.39 1.86 15.94
N LEU A 173 1.50 0.82 15.10
CA LEU A 173 1.85 -0.52 15.54
C LEU A 173 3.26 -0.57 16.16
N ARG A 174 4.26 0.06 15.50
CA ARG A 174 5.65 0.16 15.99
C ARG A 174 5.76 0.88 17.34
N GLU A 175 4.88 1.86 17.56
CA GLU A 175 4.88 2.74 18.72
C GLU A 175 3.77 2.38 19.72
N PHE A 176 3.00 1.32 19.45
CA PHE A 176 1.75 1.01 20.15
C PHE A 176 1.96 0.97 21.67
N LYS A 177 1.23 1.84 22.37
CA LYS A 177 1.19 1.95 23.84
C LYS A 177 -0.11 1.46 24.44
N GLY A 178 -1.07 1.05 23.60
CA GLY A 178 -2.35 0.53 24.04
C GLY A 178 -2.22 -0.88 24.62
N ARG A 179 -3.37 -1.46 24.96
CA ARG A 179 -3.44 -2.85 25.41
C ARG A 179 -3.57 -3.77 24.20
N ALA A 180 -2.59 -4.66 24.02
CA ALA A 180 -2.68 -5.77 23.10
C ALA A 180 -3.14 -7.00 23.89
N GLU A 181 -4.30 -7.54 23.56
CA GLU A 181 -4.84 -8.73 24.20
C GLU A 181 -4.28 -9.96 23.49
N ARG A 182 -3.56 -10.82 24.24
CA ARG A 182 -3.06 -12.08 23.68
C ARG A 182 -4.21 -13.05 23.49
N LEU A 183 -4.33 -13.57 22.27
CA LEU A 183 -5.29 -14.60 21.90
C LEU A 183 -4.64 -15.98 22.03
N PRO A 184 -5.42 -17.07 22.11
CA PRO A 184 -4.88 -18.42 22.09
C PRO A 184 -3.95 -18.64 20.89
N ASP A 185 -2.83 -19.30 21.12
CA ASP A 185 -1.89 -19.64 20.07
C ASP A 185 -2.59 -20.47 18.98
N GLN A 186 -2.18 -20.30 17.74
CA GLN A 186 -2.75 -21.00 16.59
C GLN A 186 -1.62 -21.66 15.80
N ARG A 187 -1.95 -22.62 14.94
CA ARG A 187 -1.06 -23.02 13.86
C ARG A 187 -1.40 -22.27 12.58
N ASP A 188 -0.37 -21.85 11.84
CA ASP A 188 -0.53 -21.34 10.48
C ASP A 188 -0.87 -22.48 9.50
N ARG A 189 -0.97 -22.16 8.20
CA ARG A 189 -1.26 -23.16 7.16
C ARG A 189 -0.14 -24.19 6.97
N ASP A 190 1.06 -23.86 7.41
CA ASP A 190 2.25 -24.70 7.30
C ASP A 190 2.50 -25.48 8.61
N GLY A 191 1.55 -25.42 9.55
CA GLY A 191 1.62 -26.10 10.85
C GLY A 191 2.51 -25.41 11.88
N ARG A 192 3.08 -24.24 11.60
CA ARG A 192 3.95 -23.51 12.55
C ARG A 192 3.13 -22.85 13.64
N ALA A 193 3.61 -22.92 14.88
CA ALA A 193 2.99 -22.21 15.99
C ALA A 193 3.12 -20.69 15.79
N VAL A 194 1.99 -19.98 15.86
CA VAL A 194 1.92 -18.53 15.74
C VAL A 194 1.24 -17.94 16.97
N GLN A 195 1.86 -16.92 17.52
CA GLN A 195 1.31 -16.09 18.58
C GLN A 195 0.42 -15.02 17.97
N ARG A 196 -0.64 -14.66 18.68
CA ARG A 196 -1.69 -13.78 18.16
C ARG A 196 -2.08 -12.73 19.18
N TRP A 197 -2.31 -11.51 18.71
CA TRP A 197 -2.81 -10.42 19.51
C TRP A 197 -3.97 -9.72 18.83
N SER A 198 -4.96 -9.33 19.63
CA SER A 198 -6.04 -8.41 19.27
C SER A 198 -5.72 -7.02 19.83
N LEU A 199 -5.86 -5.98 19.01
CA LEU A 199 -5.65 -4.60 19.40
C LEU A 199 -6.48 -3.66 18.52
N ARG A 200 -6.40 -2.36 18.80
CA ARG A 200 -6.98 -1.32 17.93
C ARG A 200 -5.86 -0.41 17.44
N LEU A 201 -5.84 -0.16 16.14
CA LEU A 201 -4.92 0.78 15.47
C LEU A 201 -5.75 1.86 14.80
N GLY A 202 -5.67 3.10 15.30
CA GLY A 202 -6.40 4.26 14.78
C GLY A 202 -7.89 4.08 15.02
N GLY A 203 -8.24 3.53 16.19
CA GLY A 203 -9.59 3.11 16.51
C GLY A 203 -10.09 1.88 15.73
N THR A 204 -9.31 1.33 14.79
CA THR A 204 -9.74 0.21 13.95
C THR A 204 -9.30 -1.14 14.54
N PRO A 205 -10.19 -2.13 14.68
CA PRO A 205 -9.81 -3.47 15.11
C PRO A 205 -8.72 -4.07 14.22
N ALA A 206 -7.68 -4.59 14.86
CA ALA A 206 -6.55 -5.22 14.21
C ALA A 206 -6.17 -6.52 14.93
N GLN A 207 -5.69 -7.48 14.15
CA GLN A 207 -5.07 -8.69 14.67
C GLN A 207 -3.64 -8.79 14.14
N VAL A 208 -2.70 -9.10 15.01
CA VAL A 208 -1.28 -9.31 14.69
C VAL A 208 -0.94 -10.78 14.92
N TRP A 209 -0.21 -11.37 13.98
CA TRP A 209 0.38 -12.69 14.10
C TRP A 209 1.90 -12.57 14.04
N ALA A 210 2.59 -13.26 14.94
CA ALA A 210 4.04 -13.39 14.94
C ALA A 210 4.46 -14.83 15.25
N ASP A 211 5.71 -15.18 14.91
CA ASP A 211 6.32 -16.41 15.40
C ASP A 211 6.76 -16.30 16.87
N ALA A 212 7.32 -17.38 17.41
CA ALA A 212 7.81 -17.42 18.78
C ALA A 212 9.00 -16.47 19.06
N ALA A 213 9.73 -16.04 18.01
CA ALA A 213 10.85 -15.11 18.11
C ALA A 213 10.41 -13.64 17.96
N GLY A 214 9.09 -13.40 17.87
CA GLY A 214 8.51 -12.07 17.67
C GLY A 214 8.63 -11.57 16.23
N LEU A 215 8.92 -12.42 15.25
CA LEU A 215 8.91 -12.00 13.85
C LEU A 215 7.47 -11.74 13.41
N PRO A 216 7.09 -10.51 13.02
CA PRO A 216 5.76 -10.24 12.49
C PRO A 216 5.55 -11.04 11.20
N LEU A 217 4.45 -11.78 11.14
CA LEU A 217 4.08 -12.59 9.98
C LEU A 217 2.91 -11.97 9.23
N ARG A 218 1.91 -11.50 9.98
CA ARG A 218 0.67 -10.98 9.41
C ARG A 218 0.06 -9.90 10.30
N VAL A 219 -0.61 -8.94 9.66
CA VAL A 219 -1.57 -8.05 10.30
C VAL A 219 -2.87 -8.12 9.51
N ARG A 220 -4.00 -8.10 10.20
CA ARG A 220 -5.32 -8.00 9.59
C ARG A 220 -6.02 -6.82 10.19
N ARG A 221 -6.58 -5.96 9.35
CA ARG A 221 -7.37 -4.80 9.77
C ARG A 221 -8.74 -4.86 9.11
N ALA A 222 -9.75 -4.39 9.82
CA ALA A 222 -11.01 -4.03 9.20
C ALA A 222 -10.83 -2.72 8.41
N GLY A 223 -11.55 -2.58 7.32
CA GLY A 223 -11.72 -1.34 6.57
C GLY A 223 -13.20 -1.00 6.44
N PRO A 224 -13.53 0.16 5.84
CA PRO A 224 -14.91 0.59 5.66
C PRO A 224 -15.70 -0.41 4.79
N GLY A 225 -17.01 -0.51 5.07
CA GLY A 225 -17.94 -1.29 4.26
C GLY A 225 -17.59 -2.77 4.17
N GLY A 226 -17.14 -3.42 5.25
CA GLY A 226 -16.84 -4.86 5.23
C GLY A 226 -15.54 -5.24 4.51
N LEU A 227 -14.72 -4.24 4.14
CA LEU A 227 -13.37 -4.47 3.66
C LEU A 227 -12.52 -5.11 4.77
N GLN A 228 -11.75 -6.12 4.40
CA GLN A 228 -10.73 -6.71 5.24
C GLN A 228 -9.39 -6.60 4.52
N ILE A 229 -8.38 -6.08 5.21
CA ILE A 229 -7.04 -5.88 4.64
C ILE A 229 -6.08 -6.79 5.40
N ASP A 230 -5.53 -7.78 4.71
CA ASP A 230 -4.50 -8.68 5.22
C ASP A 230 -3.13 -8.24 4.71
N TYR A 231 -2.26 -7.86 5.63
CA TYR A 231 -0.85 -7.52 5.40
C TYR A 231 0.02 -8.71 5.78
N ARG A 232 0.91 -9.15 4.90
CA ARG A 232 1.93 -10.16 5.21
C ARG A 232 3.30 -9.54 5.14
N PHE A 233 4.11 -9.80 6.15
CA PHE A 233 5.40 -9.14 6.32
C PHE A 233 6.53 -10.02 5.83
N THR A 234 7.53 -9.38 5.24
CA THR A 234 8.89 -9.90 5.12
C THR A 234 9.83 -8.77 5.54
N LEU A 235 10.68 -9.06 6.51
CA LEU A 235 11.64 -8.11 7.06
C LEU A 235 12.97 -8.30 6.35
N ASP A 236 13.58 -7.18 5.97
CA ASP A 236 14.90 -7.13 5.35
C ASP A 236 15.12 -8.09 4.17
N PRO A 237 14.16 -8.21 3.22
CA PRO A 237 14.40 -9.00 2.03
C PRO A 237 15.51 -8.37 1.18
N PRO A 238 16.31 -9.18 0.46
CA PRO A 238 17.25 -8.64 -0.50
C PRO A 238 16.49 -7.89 -1.60
N LEU A 239 16.85 -6.62 -1.82
CA LEU A 239 16.30 -5.79 -2.89
C LEU A 239 17.36 -5.55 -3.96
N ALA A 240 16.94 -5.59 -5.22
CA ALA A 240 17.80 -5.21 -6.33
C ALA A 240 18.20 -3.72 -6.20
N PRO A 241 19.44 -3.35 -6.58
CA PRO A 241 19.86 -1.95 -6.63
C PRO A 241 18.89 -1.11 -7.46
N GLY A 242 18.53 0.07 -6.95
CA GLY A 242 17.61 0.98 -7.63
C GLY A 242 16.13 0.57 -7.60
N TRP A 243 15.74 -0.51 -6.91
CA TRP A 243 14.34 -0.94 -6.83
C TRP A 243 13.39 0.14 -6.27
N LEU A 244 13.88 0.88 -5.28
CA LEU A 244 13.22 2.04 -4.65
C LEU A 244 13.66 3.37 -5.28
N SER A 245 14.28 3.35 -6.45
CA SER A 245 14.63 4.59 -7.15
C SER A 245 13.36 5.34 -7.55
N SER A 246 13.38 6.65 -7.32
CA SER A 246 12.36 7.57 -7.82
C SER A 246 12.81 8.29 -9.10
N GLU A 247 13.91 7.84 -9.73
CA GLU A 247 14.28 8.21 -11.09
C GLU A 247 13.54 7.32 -12.10
N PRO A 248 13.04 7.88 -13.22
CA PRO A 248 12.48 7.08 -14.31
C PRO A 248 13.46 5.99 -14.78
N PRO A 249 13.05 4.72 -14.83
CA PRO A 249 13.89 3.64 -15.35
C PRO A 249 14.20 3.83 -16.83
N ALA A 250 15.33 3.28 -17.28
CA ALA A 250 15.67 3.26 -18.70
C ALA A 250 14.54 2.65 -19.55
N GLY A 251 14.22 3.30 -20.67
CA GLY A 251 13.14 2.88 -21.57
C GLY A 251 11.75 3.36 -21.19
N TYR A 252 11.60 4.13 -20.11
CA TYR A 252 10.36 4.83 -19.81
C TYR A 252 10.34 6.24 -20.42
N ALA A 253 9.25 6.59 -21.10
CA ALA A 253 9.02 7.92 -21.63
C ALA A 253 8.52 8.85 -20.51
N PRO A 254 9.16 10.00 -20.27
CA PRO A 254 8.69 10.96 -19.29
C PRO A 254 7.41 11.62 -19.79
N VAL A 255 6.43 11.72 -18.91
CA VAL A 255 5.17 12.40 -19.19
C VAL A 255 5.06 13.64 -18.31
N ARG A 256 4.74 14.79 -18.92
CA ARG A 256 4.59 16.05 -18.20
C ARG A 256 3.17 16.16 -17.66
N ALA A 257 3.04 16.43 -16.36
CA ALA A 257 1.78 16.95 -15.83
C ALA A 257 1.51 18.30 -16.51
N GLN A 258 0.38 18.42 -17.22
CA GLN A 258 -0.09 19.72 -17.70
C GLN A 258 -0.41 20.59 -16.48
N ARG A 259 0.04 21.85 -16.51
CA ARG A 259 -0.27 22.86 -15.49
C ARG A 259 -1.64 23.46 -15.75
#